data_AF-A0AA39WUV8-F1
#
_entry.id   AF-A0AA39WUV8-F1
#
_cell.length_a   1.000
_cell.length_b   1.000
_cell.length_c   1.000
_cell.angle_alpha   90.00
_cell.angle_beta   90.00
_cell.angle_gamma   90.00
#
_symmetry.space_group_name_H-M   'P 1'
#
loop_
_entity.id
_entity.type
_entity.pdbx_description
1 polymer ?
#
loop_
_entity_poly.entity_id
_entity_poly.type
_entity_poly.pdbx_seq_one_letter_code
_entity_poly.pdbx_strand_id
1 'polypeptide(L)'
;MLSRLPIPHPTTTLHLYRHLLREATYLPIDARIYATSRLKTRFRRYQKKQQDDVAPQVEEANSQLRYLRAANAGSLPRMRRVLLQTFGRVGYRRRKLTEEFVKPDMPTTVEEIEQYAAKGAAIQALKRKADWLDNWDQVKLRAFFVSQSKASLINSPKRAISHFQTNPEKQIPAENAWGRRLAPKLARNKLKRAWKGSVDKIYPPVAKSEWEKLRDLALGPAPVGVPKRRPVARLLSSDSNGAETSTWDWQAFATKPVTIVERQANRKNRLLSGAVDEHTPLAEPEPIDQHKYTTRLWRRIYGEVWQMTAYMEKKPTGKGWNIVWGGAIFQAPPASTAHQELFEDIAIDGKLLKKQSSKPTQHPGGKGQKFPGQDAPPRESTPPATKLST
;
A
#
# COMPACT_ATOMS: atom_id res chain seq x y z
N MET A 1 1.70 3.07 26.84
CA MET A 1 1.94 4.46 26.41
C MET A 1 3.15 4.49 25.48
N LEU A 2 2.96 4.65 24.17
CA LEU A 2 4.08 4.64 23.21
C LEU A 2 4.75 6.02 23.23
N SER A 3 6.02 6.04 23.64
CA SER A 3 6.87 7.22 23.74
C SER A 3 6.90 8.02 22.43
N ARG A 4 6.23 9.17 22.44
CA ARG A 4 6.35 10.23 21.43
C ARG A 4 7.72 10.83 21.59
N LEU A 5 8.50 10.91 20.51
CA LEU A 5 9.89 11.34 20.61
C LEU A 5 10.17 12.49 19.66
N PRO A 6 10.28 13.72 20.18
CA PRO A 6 11.04 14.77 19.51
C PRO A 6 12.53 14.42 19.65
N ILE A 7 13.01 13.42 18.90
CA ILE A 7 14.46 13.23 18.77
C ILE A 7 14.94 14.39 17.89
N PRO A 8 15.86 15.25 18.36
CA PRO A 8 16.37 16.36 17.57
C PRO A 8 16.90 15.85 16.23
N HIS A 9 16.77 16.69 15.19
CA HIS A 9 17.25 16.33 13.86
C HIS A 9 18.77 16.13 13.93
N PRO A 10 19.31 15.02 13.41
CA PRO A 10 20.73 14.78 13.44
C PRO A 10 21.44 15.87 12.65
N THR A 11 22.40 16.54 13.28
CA THR A 11 23.16 17.64 12.67
C THR A 11 24.22 17.13 11.69
N THR A 12 24.74 15.91 11.89
CA THR A 12 25.74 15.30 11.00
C THR A 12 25.16 14.20 10.12
N THR A 13 25.74 14.05 8.93
CA THR A 13 25.37 13.01 7.95
C THR A 13 25.57 11.59 8.48
N LEU A 14 26.62 11.38 9.29
CA LEU A 14 26.88 10.11 9.97
C LEU A 14 25.79 9.76 11.00
N HIS A 15 25.35 10.74 11.81
CA HIS A 15 24.24 10.51 12.73
C HIS A 15 22.95 10.23 11.96
N LEU A 16 22.67 10.96 10.88
CA LEU A 16 21.52 10.73 10.03
C LEU A 16 21.49 9.31 9.46
N TYR A 17 22.63 8.83 8.94
CA TYR A 17 22.77 7.45 8.46
C TYR A 17 22.49 6.42 9.57
N ARG A 18 23.07 6.61 10.76
CA ARG A 18 22.85 5.72 11.92
C ARG A 18 21.39 5.72 12.36
N HIS A 19 20.75 6.89 12.42
CA HIS A 19 19.33 6.99 12.77
C HIS A 19 18.43 6.31 11.75
N LEU A 20 18.70 6.48 10.46
CA LEU A 20 17.95 5.79 9.39
C LEU A 20 18.10 4.27 9.48
N LEU A 21 19.31 3.76 9.71
CA LEU A 21 19.53 2.34 9.91
C LEU A 21 18.80 1.82 11.15
N ARG A 22 18.85 2.55 12.27
CA ARG A 22 18.11 2.19 13.50
C ARG A 22 16.61 2.13 13.24
N GLU A 23 16.03 3.14 12.59
CA GLU A 23 14.59 3.13 12.27
C GLU A 23 14.22 2.04 11.27
N ALA A 24 15.11 1.68 10.35
CA ALA A 24 14.90 0.56 9.43
C ALA A 24 14.89 -0.81 10.15
N THR A 25 15.51 -0.95 11.34
CA THR A 25 15.48 -2.21 12.09
C THR A 25 14.11 -2.57 12.66
N TYR A 26 13.24 -1.58 12.87
CA TYR A 26 11.87 -1.77 13.37
C TYR A 26 10.86 -2.11 12.28
N LEU A 27 11.28 -2.12 11.01
CA LEU A 27 10.44 -2.57 9.90
C LEU A 27 10.30 -4.09 9.92
N PRO A 28 9.24 -4.63 9.28
CA PRO A 28 9.14 -6.06 8.98
C PRO A 28 10.41 -6.58 8.28
N ILE A 29 10.75 -7.85 8.48
CA ILE A 29 12.03 -8.45 8.01
C ILE A 29 12.29 -8.17 6.52
N ASP A 30 11.30 -8.35 5.65
CA ASP A 30 11.43 -8.11 4.21
C ASP A 30 11.70 -6.64 3.90
N ALA A 31 10.98 -5.75 4.60
CA ALA A 31 11.11 -4.33 4.43
C ALA A 31 12.45 -3.82 4.95
N ARG A 32 12.95 -4.41 6.05
CA ARG A 32 14.26 -4.12 6.64
C ARG A 32 15.40 -4.45 5.69
N ILE A 33 15.38 -5.63 5.04
CA ILE A 33 16.44 -6.03 4.09
C ILE A 33 16.50 -5.05 2.91
N TYR A 34 15.34 -4.71 2.35
CA TYR A 34 15.26 -3.74 1.27
C TYR A 34 15.69 -2.33 1.70
N ALA A 35 15.19 -1.83 2.83
CA ALA A 35 15.48 -0.48 3.30
C ALA A 35 16.97 -0.33 3.64
N THR A 36 17.56 -1.27 4.37
CA THR A 36 18.98 -1.22 4.76
C THR A 36 19.92 -1.29 3.56
N SER A 37 19.67 -2.18 2.59
CA SER A 37 20.47 -2.25 1.35
C SER A 37 20.35 -0.95 0.55
N ARG A 38 19.13 -0.40 0.43
CA ARG A 38 18.90 0.86 -0.28
C ARG A 38 19.61 2.04 0.39
N LEU A 39 19.52 2.15 1.72
CA LEU A 39 20.20 3.19 2.50
C LEU A 39 21.72 3.10 2.31
N LYS A 40 22.31 1.91 2.48
CA LYS A 40 23.75 1.68 2.25
C LYS A 40 24.19 2.16 0.86
N THR A 41 23.48 1.73 -0.19
CA THR A 41 23.81 2.11 -1.57
C THR A 41 23.70 3.62 -1.81
N ARG A 42 22.69 4.28 -1.24
CA ARG A 42 22.54 5.73 -1.37
C ARG A 42 23.66 6.48 -0.67
N PHE A 43 23.94 6.18 0.60
CA PHE A 43 24.98 6.89 1.35
C PHE A 43 26.37 6.66 0.75
N ARG A 44 26.69 5.43 0.30
CA ARG A 44 27.95 5.15 -0.42
C ARG A 44 28.10 5.94 -1.72
N ARG A 45 27.02 6.11 -2.48
CA ARG A 45 27.04 6.87 -3.75
C ARG A 45 27.41 8.34 -3.56
N TYR A 46 27.01 8.94 -2.44
CA TYR A 46 27.25 10.36 -2.14
C TYR A 46 28.43 10.59 -1.20
N GLN A 47 29.16 9.54 -0.79
CA GLN A 47 30.25 9.64 0.19
C GLN A 47 31.45 10.46 -0.30
N LYS A 48 31.75 10.43 -1.60
CA LYS A 48 32.92 11.11 -2.19
C LYS A 48 32.62 12.53 -2.70
N LYS A 49 31.38 13.02 -2.52
CA LYS A 49 30.99 14.35 -3.02
C LYS A 49 31.25 15.41 -1.95
N GLN A 50 31.51 16.64 -2.41
CA GLN A 50 31.66 17.80 -1.53
C GLN A 50 30.34 18.11 -0.82
N GLN A 51 30.41 18.69 0.38
CA GLN A 51 29.26 18.86 1.27
C GLN A 51 28.12 19.68 0.64
N ASP A 52 28.43 20.74 -0.10
CA ASP A 52 27.43 21.63 -0.72
C ASP A 52 26.60 20.91 -1.80
N ASP A 53 27.22 19.98 -2.53
CA ASP A 53 26.54 19.14 -3.52
C ASP A 53 25.58 18.12 -2.90
N VAL A 54 25.73 17.85 -1.60
CA VAL A 54 25.02 16.78 -0.88
C VAL A 54 23.86 17.33 -0.03
N ALA A 55 23.76 18.65 0.14
CA ALA A 55 22.70 19.32 0.89
C ALA A 55 21.27 18.82 0.54
N PRO A 56 20.83 18.75 -0.74
CA PRO A 56 19.48 18.29 -1.05
C PRO A 56 19.26 16.81 -0.70
N GLN A 57 20.30 15.98 -0.73
CA GLN A 57 20.20 14.58 -0.32
C GLN A 57 20.15 14.42 1.19
N VAL A 58 20.79 15.32 1.96
CA VAL A 58 20.66 15.39 3.41
C VAL A 58 19.23 15.78 3.80
N GLU A 59 18.65 16.78 3.15
CA GLU A 59 17.24 17.16 3.35
C GLU A 59 16.29 16.02 3.02
N GLU A 60 16.50 15.34 1.88
CA GLU A 60 15.72 14.18 1.51
C GLU A 60 15.86 13.05 2.54
N ALA A 61 17.07 12.81 3.05
CA ALA A 61 17.33 11.81 4.07
C ALA A 61 16.67 12.16 5.41
N ASN A 62 16.62 13.44 5.81
CA ASN A 62 15.87 13.91 6.96
C ASN A 62 14.35 13.69 6.79
N SER A 63 13.83 13.99 5.60
CA SER A 63 12.44 13.69 5.25
C SER A 63 12.14 12.19 5.33
N GLN A 64 13.05 11.34 4.84
CA GLN A 64 12.94 9.89 4.96
C GLN A 64 13.01 9.39 6.40
N LEU A 65 13.83 10.01 7.25
CA LEU A 65 13.90 9.67 8.67
C LEU A 65 12.56 9.96 9.37
N ARG A 66 11.99 11.15 9.15
CA ARG A 66 10.66 11.50 9.65
C ARG A 66 9.60 10.53 9.14
N TYR A 67 9.68 10.16 7.86
CA TYR A 67 8.76 9.21 7.23
C TYR A 67 8.80 7.83 7.87
N LEU A 68 10.00 7.28 8.10
CA LEU A 68 10.20 5.98 8.75
C LEU A 68 9.75 6.00 10.21
N ARG A 69 10.09 7.06 10.96
CA ARG A 69 9.60 7.24 12.34
C ARG A 69 8.07 7.24 12.39
N ALA A 70 7.42 7.98 11.49
CA ALA A 70 5.96 8.03 11.41
C ALA A 70 5.34 6.67 11.06
N ALA A 71 5.96 5.93 10.13
CA ALA A 71 5.53 4.58 9.78
C ALA A 71 5.66 3.64 10.99
N ASN A 72 6.80 3.64 11.67
CA ASN A 72 7.05 2.82 12.86
C ASN A 72 6.15 3.21 14.05
N ALA A 73 5.75 4.47 14.17
CA ALA A 73 4.84 4.96 15.20
C ALA A 73 3.36 4.57 14.99
N GLY A 74 3.02 3.97 13.84
CA GLY A 74 1.67 3.47 13.56
C GLY A 74 0.98 4.09 12.34
N SER A 75 1.65 4.93 11.55
CA SER A 75 1.04 5.51 10.36
C SER A 75 0.87 4.46 9.26
N LEU A 76 -0.36 3.94 9.13
CA LEU A 76 -0.72 2.94 8.13
C LEU A 76 -0.43 3.34 6.68
N PRO A 77 -0.83 4.52 6.17
CA PRO A 77 -0.54 4.88 4.77
C PRO A 77 0.96 4.95 4.48
N ARG A 78 1.77 5.33 5.48
CA ARG A 78 3.23 5.39 5.34
C ARG A 78 3.85 4.01 5.34
N MET A 79 3.45 3.14 6.27
CA MET A 79 3.91 1.75 6.31
C MET A 79 3.49 0.96 5.07
N ARG A 80 2.25 1.14 4.61
CA ARG A 80 1.77 0.58 3.34
C ARG A 80 2.68 0.98 2.18
N ARG A 81 3.05 2.26 2.08
CA ARG A 81 3.94 2.73 1.03
C ARG A 81 5.38 2.23 1.18
N VAL A 82 5.88 1.98 2.40
CA VAL A 82 7.13 1.25 2.61
C VAL A 82 7.01 -0.15 1.99
N LEU A 83 5.97 -0.91 2.31
CA LEU A 83 5.77 -2.25 1.75
C LEU A 83 5.59 -2.25 0.22
N LEU A 84 4.90 -1.26 -0.34
CA LEU A 84 4.80 -1.10 -1.80
C LEU A 84 6.16 -0.85 -2.45
N GLN A 85 7.06 -0.12 -1.79
CA GLN A 85 8.44 0.05 -2.27
C GLN A 85 9.24 -1.23 -2.15
N THR A 86 9.05 -1.97 -1.05
CA THR A 86 9.82 -3.19 -0.78
C THR A 86 9.49 -4.26 -1.78
N PHE A 87 8.23 -4.46 -2.17
CA PHE A 87 7.84 -5.44 -3.21
C PHE A 87 7.79 -4.87 -4.63
N GLY A 88 8.38 -3.68 -4.84
CA GLY A 88 8.53 -3.11 -6.18
C GLY A 88 7.23 -2.73 -6.88
N ARG A 89 6.17 -2.42 -6.13
CA ARG A 89 4.96 -1.81 -6.67
C ARG A 89 5.13 -0.31 -6.89
N VAL A 90 6.04 0.33 -6.15
CA VAL A 90 6.39 1.76 -6.26
C VAL A 90 7.91 1.97 -6.15
N GLY A 91 8.42 3.09 -6.63
CA GLY A 91 9.77 3.57 -6.32
C GLY A 91 10.88 2.89 -7.12
N TYR A 92 12.07 2.78 -6.50
CA TYR A 92 13.28 2.29 -7.16
C TYR A 92 13.20 0.82 -7.57
N ARG A 93 12.78 -0.06 -6.65
CA ARG A 93 12.68 -1.49 -6.93
C ARG A 93 11.75 -1.79 -8.09
N ARG A 94 10.62 -1.08 -8.19
CA ARG A 94 9.71 -1.16 -9.34
C ARG A 94 10.46 -0.89 -10.64
N ARG A 95 11.19 0.22 -10.72
CA ARG A 95 11.92 0.59 -11.94
C ARG A 95 12.96 -0.46 -12.31
N LYS A 96 13.67 -1.02 -11.31
CA LYS A 96 14.63 -2.11 -11.51
C LYS A 96 13.94 -3.37 -12.07
N LEU A 97 12.83 -3.80 -11.46
CA LEU A 97 12.06 -4.94 -11.93
C LEU A 97 11.47 -4.70 -13.33
N THR A 98 10.99 -3.49 -13.61
CA THR A 98 10.51 -3.12 -14.95
C THR A 98 11.63 -3.15 -15.97
N GLU A 99 12.81 -2.63 -15.63
CA GLU A 99 13.98 -2.65 -16.52
C GLU A 99 14.41 -4.07 -16.86
N GLU A 100 14.42 -4.97 -15.88
CA GLU A 100 14.70 -6.39 -16.06
C GLU A 100 13.61 -7.10 -16.86
N PHE A 101 12.34 -6.82 -16.55
CA PHE A 101 11.20 -7.46 -17.17
C PHE A 101 11.06 -7.15 -18.66
N VAL A 102 11.40 -5.93 -19.04
CA VAL A 102 11.23 -5.40 -20.40
C VAL A 102 12.30 -5.92 -21.35
N LYS A 103 13.47 -6.32 -20.83
CA LYS A 103 14.54 -6.90 -21.64
C LYS A 103 14.08 -8.26 -22.18
N PRO A 104 14.36 -8.59 -23.46
CA PRO A 104 14.14 -9.93 -23.97
C PRO A 104 15.02 -10.91 -23.20
N ASP A 105 14.49 -12.11 -23.00
CA ASP A 105 15.29 -13.19 -22.43
C ASP A 105 16.43 -13.54 -23.40
N MET A 106 17.56 -13.98 -22.88
CA MET A 106 18.70 -14.36 -23.71
C MET A 106 18.28 -15.55 -24.59
N PRO A 107 18.40 -15.44 -25.93
CA PRO A 107 18.00 -16.50 -26.83
C PRO A 107 18.90 -17.71 -26.57
N THR A 108 18.29 -18.82 -26.17
CA THR A 108 19.03 -20.07 -25.88
C THR A 108 18.87 -21.06 -27.04
N THR A 109 17.77 -20.96 -27.77
CA THR A 109 17.43 -21.83 -28.90
C THR A 109 17.88 -21.20 -30.22
N VAL A 110 18.34 -22.02 -31.17
CA VAL A 110 18.75 -21.58 -32.52
C VAL A 110 17.65 -20.77 -33.22
N GLU A 111 16.39 -21.21 -33.13
CA GLU A 111 15.23 -20.51 -33.68
C GLU A 111 15.05 -19.08 -33.10
N GLU A 112 15.30 -18.91 -31.81
CA GLU A 112 15.19 -17.60 -31.16
C GLU A 112 16.32 -16.66 -31.62
N ILE A 113 17.51 -17.22 -31.89
CA ILE A 113 18.65 -16.49 -32.44
C ILE A 113 18.33 -16.00 -33.86
N GLU A 114 17.77 -16.87 -34.71
CA GLU A 114 17.35 -16.50 -36.07
C GLU A 114 16.27 -15.42 -36.06
N GLN A 115 15.27 -15.53 -35.17
CA GLN A 115 14.26 -14.48 -35.00
C GLN A 115 14.87 -13.16 -34.53
N TYR A 116 15.88 -13.20 -33.67
CA TYR A 116 16.60 -12.01 -33.23
C TYR A 116 17.40 -11.37 -34.37
N ALA A 117 18.11 -12.19 -35.17
CA ALA A 117 18.83 -11.73 -36.36
C ALA A 117 17.88 -11.13 -37.41
N ALA A 118 16.74 -11.77 -37.67
CA ALA A 118 15.71 -11.28 -38.57
C ALA A 118 15.12 -9.93 -38.13
N LYS A 119 14.88 -9.75 -36.83
CA LYS A 119 14.47 -8.44 -36.27
C LYS A 119 15.54 -7.37 -36.52
N GLY A 120 16.81 -7.70 -36.31
CA GLY A 120 17.94 -6.81 -36.61
C GLY A 120 18.00 -6.42 -38.09
N ALA A 121 17.89 -7.40 -38.99
CA ALA A 121 17.87 -7.18 -40.44
C ALA A 121 16.68 -6.30 -40.88
N ALA A 122 15.48 -6.52 -40.32
CA ALA A 122 14.31 -5.70 -40.61
C ALA A 122 14.50 -4.22 -40.21
N ILE A 123 15.20 -3.96 -39.10
CA ILE A 123 15.53 -2.59 -38.67
C ILE A 123 16.52 -1.94 -39.65
N GLN A 124 17.53 -2.70 -40.10
CA GLN A 124 18.50 -2.22 -41.08
C GLN A 124 17.86 -1.93 -42.44
N ALA A 125 16.92 -2.77 -42.89
CA ALA A 125 16.16 -2.56 -44.13
C ALA A 125 15.36 -1.24 -44.11
N LEU A 126 14.85 -0.84 -42.93
CA LEU A 126 14.19 0.45 -42.72
C LEU A 126 15.16 1.65 -42.65
N LYS A 127 16.47 1.43 -42.83
CA LYS A 127 17.55 2.44 -42.77
C LYS A 127 17.47 3.33 -41.52
N ARG A 128 16.99 2.79 -40.40
CA ARG A 128 16.82 3.51 -39.13
C ARG A 128 17.74 2.93 -38.06
N LYS A 129 18.16 3.78 -37.12
CA LYS A 129 18.89 3.32 -35.93
C LYS A 129 17.93 2.55 -35.00
N ALA A 130 18.44 1.50 -34.36
CA ALA A 130 17.70 0.77 -33.34
C ALA A 130 17.40 1.70 -32.16
N ASP A 131 16.14 1.71 -31.74
CA ASP A 131 15.69 2.48 -30.58
C ASP A 131 15.66 1.59 -29.34
N TRP A 132 15.53 2.21 -28.16
CA TRP A 132 15.30 1.50 -26.91
C TRP A 132 14.09 0.54 -26.96
N LEU A 133 13.04 0.86 -27.73
CA LEU A 133 11.83 0.04 -27.84
C LEU A 133 12.01 -1.20 -28.72
N ASP A 134 12.97 -1.21 -29.63
CA ASP A 134 13.28 -2.39 -30.42
C ASP A 134 13.97 -3.47 -29.57
N ASN A 135 14.69 -3.02 -28.54
CA ASN A 135 15.34 -3.87 -27.55
C ASN A 135 14.37 -4.36 -26.47
N TRP A 136 13.07 -4.10 -26.59
CA TRP A 136 12.06 -4.50 -25.61
C TRP A 136 11.29 -5.72 -26.10
N ASP A 137 10.95 -6.63 -25.20
CA ASP A 137 10.05 -7.74 -25.50
C ASP A 137 8.58 -7.29 -25.47
N GLN A 138 8.10 -6.83 -26.62
CA GLN A 138 6.75 -6.32 -26.76
C GLN A 138 5.68 -7.40 -26.60
N VAL A 139 5.97 -8.66 -26.94
CA VAL A 139 5.01 -9.77 -26.85
C VAL A 139 4.77 -10.11 -25.38
N LYS A 140 5.85 -10.24 -24.61
CA LYS A 140 5.83 -10.42 -23.15
C LYS A 140 5.09 -9.30 -22.45
N LEU A 141 5.34 -8.05 -22.83
CA LEU A 141 4.65 -6.89 -22.25
C LEU A 141 3.15 -6.86 -22.57
N ARG A 142 2.74 -7.17 -23.82
CA ARG A 142 1.31 -7.23 -24.19
C ARG A 142 0.57 -8.27 -23.39
N ALA A 143 1.11 -9.50 -23.31
CA ALA A 143 0.53 -10.57 -22.51
C ALA A 143 0.33 -10.12 -21.05
N PHE A 144 1.32 -9.41 -20.50
CA PHE A 144 1.22 -8.88 -19.15
C PHE A 144 0.17 -7.77 -19.00
N PHE A 145 0.09 -6.81 -19.93
CA PHE A 145 -0.95 -5.77 -19.90
C PHE A 145 -2.37 -6.36 -19.97
N VAL A 146 -2.58 -7.37 -20.82
CA VAL A 146 -3.86 -8.09 -20.89
C VAL A 146 -4.17 -8.71 -19.53
N SER A 147 -3.20 -9.39 -18.90
CA SER A 147 -3.42 -9.99 -17.59
C SER A 147 -3.71 -8.95 -16.49
N GLN A 148 -2.99 -7.82 -16.49
CA GLN A 148 -3.12 -6.79 -15.46
C GLN A 148 -4.43 -6.01 -15.61
N SER A 149 -4.89 -5.76 -16.84
CA SER A 149 -6.18 -5.10 -17.07
C SER A 149 -7.37 -5.97 -16.63
N LYS A 150 -7.20 -7.31 -16.69
CA LYS A 150 -8.19 -8.27 -16.16
C LYS A 150 -8.09 -8.44 -14.64
N ALA A 151 -6.91 -8.23 -14.06
CA ALA A 151 -6.73 -8.29 -12.62
C ALA A 151 -7.42 -7.07 -11.95
N SER A 152 -8.48 -7.31 -11.18
CA SER A 152 -9.13 -6.26 -10.39
C SER A 152 -8.23 -5.86 -9.21
N LEU A 153 -7.43 -4.80 -9.40
CA LEU A 153 -6.45 -4.33 -8.42
C LEU A 153 -7.07 -3.28 -7.48
N ILE A 154 -7.37 -3.70 -6.25
CA ILE A 154 -7.93 -2.82 -5.21
C ILE A 154 -6.81 -1.92 -4.63
N ASN A 155 -7.13 -0.66 -4.33
CA ASN A 155 -6.23 0.32 -3.71
C ASN A 155 -4.89 0.55 -4.44
N SER A 156 -4.87 0.33 -5.76
CA SER A 156 -3.68 0.51 -6.60
C SER A 156 -3.13 1.95 -6.52
N PRO A 157 -1.83 2.17 -6.19
CA PRO A 157 -1.22 3.51 -6.21
C PRO A 157 -1.11 4.13 -7.61
N LYS A 158 -1.31 3.32 -8.67
CA LYS A 158 -1.32 3.74 -10.07
C LYS A 158 -2.72 3.64 -10.66
N ARG A 159 -2.98 4.47 -11.67
CA ARG A 159 -4.20 4.37 -12.47
C ARG A 159 -4.26 3.02 -13.18
N ALA A 160 -5.45 2.43 -13.24
CA ALA A 160 -5.68 1.19 -13.97
C ALA A 160 -5.26 1.30 -15.45
N ILE A 161 -4.88 0.16 -16.02
CA ILE A 161 -4.55 0.05 -17.43
C ILE A 161 -5.86 -0.02 -18.20
N SER A 162 -6.07 0.94 -19.10
CA SER A 162 -7.25 0.93 -19.97
C SER A 162 -7.10 -0.13 -21.07
N HIS A 163 -8.22 -0.67 -21.57
CA HIS A 163 -8.24 -1.60 -22.69
C HIS A 163 -7.39 -1.09 -23.88
N PHE A 164 -7.50 0.20 -24.21
CA PHE A 164 -6.71 0.79 -25.29
C PHE A 164 -5.20 0.67 -25.05
N GLN A 165 -4.73 0.82 -23.80
CA GLN A 165 -3.29 0.79 -23.45
C GLN A 165 -2.69 -0.62 -23.53
N THR A 166 -3.53 -1.65 -23.61
CA THR A 166 -3.09 -3.03 -23.79
C THR A 166 -2.45 -3.25 -25.16
N ASN A 167 -2.96 -2.56 -26.19
CA ASN A 167 -2.46 -2.62 -27.57
C ASN A 167 -2.14 -1.20 -28.08
N PRO A 168 -0.99 -0.63 -27.69
CA PRO A 168 -0.66 0.76 -28.01
C PRO A 168 -0.51 1.03 -29.52
N GLU A 169 -0.20 0.01 -30.33
CA GLU A 169 -0.08 0.13 -31.78
C GLU A 169 -1.41 0.48 -32.46
N LYS A 170 -2.52 -0.10 -31.97
CA LYS A 170 -3.86 0.13 -32.54
C LYS A 170 -4.39 1.54 -32.27
N GLN A 171 -3.81 2.26 -31.31
CA GLN A 171 -4.21 3.63 -31.01
C GLN A 171 -3.64 4.66 -31.99
N ILE A 172 -2.61 4.27 -32.75
CA ILE A 172 -1.94 5.22 -33.64
C ILE A 172 -2.77 5.28 -34.92
N PRO A 173 -3.35 6.44 -35.25
CA PRO A 173 -4.10 6.56 -36.48
C PRO A 173 -3.16 6.34 -37.67
N ALA A 174 -3.63 5.56 -38.64
CA ALA A 174 -2.88 5.31 -39.88
C ALA A 174 -2.73 6.60 -40.71
N GLU A 175 -3.73 7.48 -40.64
CA GLU A 175 -3.85 8.70 -41.42
C GLU A 175 -3.84 9.95 -40.54
N ASN A 176 -3.47 11.08 -41.14
CA ASN A 176 -3.56 12.41 -40.54
C ASN A 176 -4.93 13.05 -40.81
N ALA A 177 -5.16 14.27 -40.31
CA ALA A 177 -6.41 15.00 -40.49
C ALA A 177 -6.77 15.29 -41.97
N TRP A 178 -5.81 15.16 -42.89
CA TRP A 178 -5.97 15.36 -44.33
C TRP A 178 -6.03 14.02 -45.10
N GLY A 179 -6.27 12.89 -44.44
CA GLY A 179 -6.36 11.56 -45.07
C GLY A 179 -5.04 11.01 -45.62
N ARG A 180 -3.90 11.64 -45.32
CA ARG A 180 -2.58 11.15 -45.74
C ARG A 180 -1.99 10.24 -44.67
N ARG A 181 -1.22 9.23 -45.10
CA ARG A 181 -0.49 8.36 -44.17
C ARG A 181 0.38 9.17 -43.20
N LEU A 182 0.36 8.77 -41.94
CA LEU A 182 1.15 9.43 -40.90
C LEU A 182 2.65 9.30 -41.22
N ALA A 183 3.41 10.39 -41.10
CA ALA A 183 4.85 10.34 -41.30
C ALA A 183 5.48 9.27 -40.37
N PRO A 184 6.40 8.42 -40.87
CA PRO A 184 6.88 7.24 -40.13
C PRO A 184 7.57 7.63 -38.82
N LYS A 185 8.31 8.74 -38.82
CA LYS A 185 8.94 9.31 -37.61
C LYS A 185 7.90 9.71 -36.55
N LEU A 186 6.79 10.32 -36.97
CA LEU A 186 5.71 10.75 -36.08
C LEU A 186 4.96 9.54 -35.51
N ALA A 187 4.62 8.57 -36.35
CA ALA A 187 4.00 7.30 -35.93
C ALA A 187 4.85 6.61 -34.87
N ARG A 188 6.15 6.48 -35.13
CA ARG A 188 7.12 5.90 -34.19
C ARG A 188 7.21 6.66 -32.88
N ASN A 189 7.20 7.99 -32.90
CA ASN A 189 7.23 8.80 -31.68
C ASN A 189 5.94 8.68 -30.86
N LYS A 190 4.77 8.64 -31.51
CA LYS A 190 3.50 8.35 -30.84
C LYS A 190 3.52 6.96 -30.20
N LEU A 191 4.03 5.97 -30.94
CA LEU A 191 4.20 4.59 -30.46
C LEU A 191 5.08 4.54 -29.20
N LYS A 192 6.27 5.17 -29.24
CA LYS A 192 7.18 5.28 -28.08
C LYS A 192 6.51 5.89 -26.87
N ARG A 193 5.74 6.98 -27.05
CA ARG A 193 5.00 7.64 -25.96
C ARG A 193 3.90 6.73 -25.39
N ALA A 194 3.16 6.02 -26.23
CA ALA A 194 2.11 5.10 -25.81
C ALA A 194 2.67 3.92 -24.99
N TRP A 195 3.80 3.34 -25.44
CA TRP A 195 4.50 2.29 -24.69
C TRP A 195 5.04 2.79 -23.35
N LYS A 196 5.69 3.95 -23.33
CA LYS A 196 6.17 4.57 -22.08
C LYS A 196 5.03 4.78 -21.07
N GLY A 197 3.91 5.35 -21.52
CA GLY A 197 2.74 5.58 -20.68
C GLY A 197 2.11 4.29 -20.14
N SER A 198 2.16 3.20 -20.90
CA SER A 198 1.64 1.89 -20.47
C SER A 198 2.58 1.21 -19.47
N VAL A 199 3.90 1.24 -19.73
CA VAL A 199 4.92 0.71 -18.81
C VAL A 199 5.00 1.50 -17.51
N ASP A 200 4.71 2.80 -17.51
CA ASP A 200 4.65 3.59 -16.27
C ASP A 200 3.50 3.22 -15.30
N LYS A 201 2.54 2.43 -15.78
CA LYS A 201 1.39 1.91 -15.01
C LYS A 201 1.54 0.43 -14.62
N ILE A 202 2.49 -0.28 -15.23
CA ILE A 202 2.68 -1.71 -14.99
C ILE A 202 3.14 -1.99 -13.55
N TYR A 203 2.70 -3.12 -13.01
CA TYR A 203 3.27 -3.71 -11.80
C TYR A 203 4.12 -4.91 -12.20
N PRO A 204 5.46 -4.77 -12.32
CA PRO A 204 6.30 -5.81 -12.89
C PRO A 204 6.19 -7.12 -12.08
N PRO A 205 6.29 -8.29 -12.73
CA PRO A 205 6.26 -9.56 -12.02
C PRO A 205 7.45 -9.69 -11.08
N VAL A 206 7.25 -10.50 -10.04
CA VAL A 206 8.24 -10.83 -9.02
C VAL A 206 8.63 -12.31 -9.18
N ALA A 207 9.80 -12.69 -8.65
CA ALA A 207 10.19 -14.09 -8.55
C ALA A 207 9.15 -14.90 -7.74
N LYS A 208 8.97 -16.17 -8.12
CA LYS A 208 7.98 -17.07 -7.51
C LYS A 208 8.17 -17.25 -6.01
N SER A 209 9.41 -17.45 -5.55
CA SER A 209 9.74 -17.63 -4.14
C SER A 209 9.32 -16.43 -3.27
N GLU A 210 9.50 -15.21 -3.77
CA GLU A 210 9.08 -14.01 -3.07
C GLU A 210 7.56 -13.80 -3.12
N TRP A 211 6.91 -14.24 -4.21
CA TRP A 211 5.46 -14.22 -4.32
C TRP A 211 4.78 -15.23 -3.38
N GLU A 212 5.34 -16.44 -3.23
CA GLU A 212 4.88 -17.45 -2.26
C GLU A 212 5.08 -16.95 -0.84
N LYS A 213 6.24 -16.35 -0.53
CA LYS A 213 6.46 -15.71 0.77
C LYS A 213 5.42 -14.63 1.07
N LEU A 214 5.05 -13.82 0.09
CA LEU A 214 4.00 -12.82 0.24
C LEU A 214 2.62 -13.43 0.50
N ARG A 215 2.30 -14.53 -0.20
CA ARG A 215 1.08 -15.31 0.02
C ARG A 215 1.04 -15.82 1.46
N ASP A 216 2.13 -16.38 1.95
CA ASP A 216 2.22 -16.93 3.31
C ASP A 216 2.09 -15.84 4.38
N LEU A 217 2.62 -14.64 4.14
CA LEU A 217 2.44 -13.49 5.04
C LEU A 217 1.00 -12.93 5.02
N ALA A 218 0.31 -13.04 3.89
CA ALA A 218 -1.06 -12.57 3.73
C ALA A 218 -2.08 -13.55 4.33
N LEU A 219 -1.95 -14.84 4.03
CA LEU A 219 -2.88 -15.90 4.41
C LEU A 219 -2.48 -16.62 5.70
N GLY A 220 -1.18 -16.80 5.91
CA GLY A 220 -0.65 -17.71 6.91
C GLY A 220 -0.80 -17.21 8.36
N PRO A 221 -0.72 -18.16 9.32
CA PRO A 221 -0.75 -17.84 10.74
C PRO A 221 0.50 -17.09 11.21
N ALA A 222 1.58 -17.13 10.41
CA ALA A 222 2.91 -16.65 10.80
C ALA A 222 2.88 -15.18 11.26
N PRO A 223 3.43 -14.89 12.47
CA PRO A 223 3.53 -13.52 12.93
C PRO A 223 4.50 -12.76 12.04
N VAL A 224 4.09 -11.57 11.59
CA VAL A 224 5.01 -10.64 10.95
C VAL A 224 6.06 -10.27 11.99
N GLY A 225 7.30 -10.72 11.78
CA GLY A 225 8.42 -10.55 12.71
C GLY A 225 8.87 -9.09 12.84
N VAL A 226 8.01 -8.25 13.42
CA VAL A 226 8.25 -6.82 13.67
C VAL A 226 8.85 -6.68 15.07
N PRO A 227 10.11 -6.25 15.19
CA PRO A 227 10.73 -6.04 16.49
C PRO A 227 10.04 -4.92 17.27
N LYS A 228 9.88 -5.09 18.59
CA LYS A 228 9.42 -4.00 19.47
C LYS A 228 10.45 -2.87 19.47
N ARG A 229 9.96 -1.62 19.45
CA ARG A 229 10.82 -0.44 19.51
C ARG A 229 11.53 -0.36 20.87
N ARG A 230 12.82 -0.06 20.88
CA ARG A 230 13.54 0.23 22.13
C ARG A 230 13.01 1.55 22.72
N PRO A 231 12.75 1.62 24.03
CA PRO A 231 12.43 2.89 24.67
C PRO A 231 13.62 3.83 24.51
N VAL A 232 13.36 5.12 24.27
CA VAL A 232 14.43 6.12 24.29
C VAL A 232 14.74 6.45 25.74
N ALA A 233 16.04 6.56 26.03
CA ALA A 233 16.54 7.01 27.31
C ALA A 233 15.93 8.37 27.64
N ARG A 234 15.18 8.44 28.75
CA ARG A 234 14.76 9.70 29.35
C ARG A 234 15.90 10.19 30.21
N LEU A 235 16.24 11.47 30.09
CA LEU A 235 17.17 12.11 31.02
C LEU A 235 16.47 12.12 32.39
N LEU A 236 17.14 11.63 33.44
CA LEU A 236 16.57 11.52 34.80
C LEU A 236 16.37 12.88 35.49
N SER A 237 16.65 13.98 34.81
CA SER A 237 16.72 15.33 35.38
C SER A 237 15.45 16.18 35.21
N SER A 238 14.29 15.60 34.90
CA SER A 238 13.02 16.34 34.79
C SER A 238 11.90 15.90 35.76
N ASP A 239 12.23 15.13 36.81
CA ASP A 239 11.23 14.64 37.77
C ASP A 239 11.13 15.48 39.06
N SER A 240 11.57 16.74 39.03
CA SER A 240 11.36 17.66 40.15
C SER A 240 10.86 19.03 39.66
N ASN A 241 9.58 19.27 39.91
CA ASN A 241 8.95 20.59 40.01
C ASN A 241 9.04 21.49 38.77
N GLY A 242 8.02 21.39 37.93
CA GLY A 242 7.73 22.39 36.93
C GLY A 242 6.56 21.92 36.08
N ALA A 243 5.35 22.31 36.44
CA ALA A 243 4.40 22.67 35.41
C ALA A 243 5.07 23.82 34.65
N GLU A 244 5.91 23.49 33.66
CA GLU A 244 6.32 24.44 32.65
C GLU A 244 4.99 24.91 32.06
N THR A 245 4.56 26.08 32.49
CA THR A 245 3.42 26.79 31.94
C THR A 245 3.66 26.76 30.45
N SER A 246 2.85 25.98 29.73
CA SER A 246 2.93 25.92 28.28
C SER A 246 2.94 27.35 27.76
N THR A 247 4.11 27.79 27.30
CA THR A 247 4.30 29.16 26.86
C THR A 247 3.60 29.25 25.52
N TRP A 248 2.32 29.65 25.54
CA TRP A 248 1.57 29.86 24.33
C TRP A 248 2.25 30.98 23.53
N ASP A 249 2.89 30.62 22.41
CA ASP A 249 3.52 31.56 21.50
C ASP A 249 2.47 32.32 20.68
N TRP A 250 1.72 33.19 21.35
CA TRP A 250 0.67 34.02 20.74
C TRP A 250 1.23 34.94 19.65
N GLN A 251 2.51 35.34 19.75
CA GLN A 251 3.17 36.21 18.78
C GLN A 251 3.26 35.53 17.40
N ALA A 252 3.53 34.22 17.35
CA ALA A 252 3.50 33.46 16.11
C ALA A 252 2.09 33.47 15.46
N PHE A 253 1.03 33.35 16.26
CA PHE A 253 -0.36 33.41 15.78
C PHE A 253 -0.80 34.81 15.34
N ALA A 254 -0.26 35.86 15.96
CA ALA A 254 -0.55 37.24 15.58
C ALA A 254 0.17 37.66 14.28
N THR A 255 1.37 37.12 14.02
CA THR A 255 2.23 37.53 12.89
C THR A 255 2.09 36.66 11.65
N LYS A 256 1.79 35.37 11.81
CA LYS A 256 1.74 34.40 10.72
C LYS A 256 0.32 33.84 10.57
N PRO A 257 -0.08 33.47 9.34
CA PRO A 257 -1.36 32.80 9.17
C PRO A 257 -1.38 31.48 9.95
N VAL A 258 -2.52 31.21 10.59
CA VAL A 258 -2.77 30.01 11.41
C VAL A 258 -2.36 28.72 10.71
N THR A 259 -2.59 28.64 9.39
CA THR A 259 -2.23 27.46 8.57
C THR A 259 -0.75 27.14 8.56
N ILE A 260 0.15 28.11 8.77
CA ILE A 260 1.60 27.91 8.84
C ILE A 260 2.00 27.49 10.26
N VAL A 261 1.47 28.16 11.28
CA VAL A 261 1.77 27.90 12.70
C VAL A 261 1.31 26.49 13.07
N GLU A 262 0.06 26.14 12.76
CA GLU A 262 -0.53 24.85 13.10
C GLU A 262 -0.14 23.72 12.14
N ARG A 263 0.59 23.99 11.06
CA ARG A 263 0.90 22.99 10.02
C ARG A 263 1.54 21.73 10.60
N GLN A 264 2.41 21.92 11.58
CA GLN A 264 3.16 20.84 12.22
C GLN A 264 2.32 20.13 13.30
N ALA A 265 1.47 20.85 14.02
CA ALA A 265 0.55 20.32 15.04
C ALA A 265 -0.67 19.60 14.43
N ASN A 266 -1.02 19.91 13.17
CA ASN A 266 -2.14 19.30 12.45
C ASN A 266 -2.10 17.77 12.58
N ARG A 267 -3.24 17.18 12.98
CA ARG A 267 -3.42 15.74 13.24
C ARG A 267 -2.86 14.82 12.15
N LYS A 268 -2.91 15.23 10.86
CA LYS A 268 -2.35 14.44 9.73
C LYS A 268 -0.81 14.47 9.68
N ASN A 269 -0.22 15.58 10.09
CA ASN A 269 1.22 15.81 10.08
C ASN A 269 1.89 15.49 11.42
N ARG A 270 1.12 15.36 12.51
CA ARG A 270 1.61 15.14 13.87
C ARG A 270 2.57 13.95 14.00
N LEU A 271 2.27 12.81 13.36
CA LEU A 271 3.18 11.66 13.35
C LEU A 271 4.49 11.92 12.58
N LEU A 272 4.47 12.83 11.60
CA LEU A 272 5.61 13.16 10.75
C LEU A 272 6.47 14.27 11.34
N SER A 273 5.86 15.31 11.92
CA SER A 273 6.55 16.39 12.64
C SER A 273 7.07 15.92 13.99
N GLY A 274 6.33 15.06 14.67
CA GLY A 274 6.57 14.77 16.08
C GLY A 274 6.26 15.96 16.98
N ALA A 275 5.56 16.99 16.47
CA ALA A 275 5.19 18.16 17.23
C ALA A 275 4.24 17.77 18.37
N VAL A 276 4.59 18.23 19.56
CA VAL A 276 3.70 18.23 20.72
C VAL A 276 2.92 19.54 20.61
N ASP A 277 1.60 19.45 20.71
CA ASP A 277 0.75 20.63 20.69
C ASP A 277 0.72 21.14 22.13
N GLU A 278 1.76 21.89 22.49
CA GLU A 278 1.87 22.47 23.83
C GLU A 278 0.88 23.63 23.97
N HIS A 279 0.58 24.34 22.88
CA HIS A 279 -0.09 25.64 22.91
C HIS A 279 -1.62 25.60 23.00
N THR A 280 -2.25 24.43 22.83
CA THR A 280 -3.72 24.33 22.84
C THR A 280 -4.22 23.87 24.21
N PRO A 281 -5.12 24.62 24.88
CA PRO A 281 -5.69 24.21 26.18
C PRO A 281 -6.67 23.03 26.09
N LEU A 282 -7.02 22.59 24.87
CA LEU A 282 -7.85 21.42 24.63
C LEU A 282 -6.99 20.15 24.64
N ALA A 283 -7.56 19.05 25.14
CA ALA A 283 -6.91 17.75 25.18
C ALA A 283 -6.24 17.41 23.84
N GLU A 284 -4.99 16.97 23.89
CA GLU A 284 -4.17 16.73 22.71
C GLU A 284 -4.87 15.79 21.70
N PRO A 285 -5.26 16.26 20.51
CA PRO A 285 -6.01 15.43 19.59
C PRO A 285 -5.13 14.31 19.03
N GLU A 286 -5.63 13.07 19.11
CA GLU A 286 -4.90 11.93 18.57
C GLU A 286 -4.61 12.11 17.06
N PRO A 287 -3.40 11.75 16.59
CA PRO A 287 -3.06 11.80 15.18
C PRO A 287 -4.03 10.97 14.34
N ILE A 288 -4.37 11.47 13.16
CA ILE A 288 -5.18 10.74 12.19
C ILE A 288 -4.33 9.58 11.62
N ASP A 289 -4.98 8.44 11.36
CA ASP A 289 -4.37 7.22 10.83
C ASP A 289 -3.26 6.60 11.71
N GLN A 290 -3.26 6.90 13.01
CA GLN A 290 -2.42 6.18 13.97
C GLN A 290 -3.06 4.84 14.32
N HIS A 291 -2.41 3.74 13.93
CA HIS A 291 -2.86 2.40 14.24
C HIS A 291 -1.83 1.64 15.08
N LYS A 292 -2.33 0.81 16.01
CA LYS A 292 -1.52 -0.24 16.61
C LYS A 292 -1.43 -1.40 15.62
N TYR A 293 -0.21 -1.79 15.25
CA TYR A 293 -0.01 -2.89 14.31
C TYR A 293 -0.38 -4.23 14.95
N THR A 294 -1.58 -4.72 14.63
CA THR A 294 -2.05 -6.07 14.99
C THR A 294 -1.69 -7.06 13.88
N THR A 295 -1.68 -8.36 14.21
CA THR A 295 -1.46 -9.44 13.24
C THR A 295 -2.48 -9.38 12.09
N ARG A 296 -3.76 -9.14 12.42
CA ARG A 296 -4.83 -8.95 11.42
C ARG A 296 -4.56 -7.77 10.50
N LEU A 297 -4.10 -6.64 11.04
CA LEU A 297 -3.78 -5.45 10.25
C LEU A 297 -2.64 -5.72 9.29
N TRP A 298 -1.59 -6.39 9.75
CA TRP A 298 -0.48 -6.81 8.90
C TRP A 298 -0.95 -7.71 7.76
N ARG A 299 -1.71 -8.77 8.06
CA ARG A 299 -2.26 -9.66 7.03
C ARG A 299 -3.06 -8.91 5.97
N ARG A 300 -3.87 -7.92 6.38
CA ARG A 300 -4.61 -7.06 5.45
C ARG A 300 -3.67 -6.27 4.55
N ILE A 301 -2.66 -5.61 5.10
CA ILE A 301 -1.71 -4.81 4.31
C ILE A 301 -0.90 -5.71 3.35
N TYR A 302 -0.42 -6.85 3.83
CA TYR A 302 0.28 -7.84 2.99
C TYR A 302 -0.65 -8.43 1.92
N GLY A 303 -1.91 -8.71 2.24
CA GLY A 303 -2.93 -9.17 1.29
C GLY A 303 -3.19 -8.16 0.18
N GLU A 304 -3.30 -6.86 0.50
CA GLU A 304 -3.40 -5.80 -0.50
C GLU A 304 -2.15 -5.76 -1.41
N VAL A 305 -0.95 -5.85 -0.83
CA VAL A 305 0.28 -5.86 -1.62
C VAL A 305 0.36 -7.10 -2.49
N TRP A 306 -0.01 -8.26 -1.95
CA TRP A 306 -0.03 -9.53 -2.66
C TRP A 306 -0.98 -9.51 -3.85
N GLN A 307 -2.17 -8.91 -3.71
CA GLN A 307 -3.12 -8.71 -4.82
C GLN A 307 -2.52 -7.91 -6.00
N MET A 308 -1.61 -6.97 -5.72
CA MET A 308 -0.89 -6.19 -6.74
C MET A 308 0.37 -6.87 -7.27
N THR A 309 0.73 -8.04 -6.75
CA THR A 309 1.89 -8.81 -7.18
C THR A 309 1.48 -9.99 -8.03
N ALA A 310 2.16 -10.12 -9.16
CA ALA A 310 2.09 -11.30 -10.01
C ALA A 310 3.47 -11.94 -10.06
N TYR A 311 3.50 -13.23 -10.35
CA TYR A 311 4.68 -13.89 -10.91
C TYR A 311 4.36 -14.35 -12.34
N MET A 312 5.39 -14.59 -13.13
CA MET A 312 5.27 -14.89 -14.54
C MET A 312 6.27 -15.99 -14.92
N GLU A 313 5.75 -17.06 -15.52
CA GLU A 313 6.53 -18.21 -15.99
C GLU A 313 6.23 -18.47 -17.48
N LYS A 314 7.21 -18.99 -18.23
CA LYS A 314 6.96 -19.49 -19.58
C LYS A 314 6.10 -20.74 -19.49
N LYS A 315 5.13 -20.87 -20.39
CA LYS A 315 4.34 -22.12 -20.49
C LYS A 315 5.26 -23.27 -20.92
N PRO A 316 5.02 -24.51 -20.46
CA PRO A 316 5.82 -25.67 -20.86
C PRO A 316 5.73 -25.96 -22.37
N THR A 317 4.64 -25.52 -23.01
CA THR A 317 4.44 -25.61 -24.47
C THR A 317 5.29 -24.61 -25.28
N GLY A 318 6.10 -23.78 -24.63
CA GLY A 318 6.92 -22.74 -25.26
C GLY A 318 6.15 -21.54 -25.81
N LYS A 319 4.85 -21.67 -26.07
CA LYS A 319 3.99 -20.61 -26.62
C LYS A 319 3.24 -19.87 -25.50
N GLY A 320 3.74 -18.69 -25.19
CA GLY A 320 3.08 -17.72 -24.30
C GLY A 320 3.45 -17.88 -22.83
N TRP A 321 2.73 -17.14 -21.99
CA TRP A 321 3.10 -16.90 -20.60
C TRP A 321 2.00 -17.31 -19.64
N ASN A 322 2.39 -17.93 -18.53
CA ASN A 322 1.51 -18.16 -17.39
C ASN A 322 1.71 -17.01 -16.40
N ILE A 323 0.67 -16.21 -16.18
CA ILE A 323 0.70 -15.05 -15.29
C ILE A 323 -0.35 -15.25 -14.23
N VAL A 324 0.10 -15.35 -12.98
CA VAL A 324 -0.78 -15.57 -11.83
C VAL A 324 -0.66 -14.36 -10.92
N TRP A 325 -1.81 -13.73 -10.66
CA TRP A 325 -1.92 -12.62 -9.72
C TRP A 325 -2.20 -13.15 -8.32
N GLY A 326 -1.71 -12.45 -7.31
CA GLY A 326 -2.16 -12.67 -5.94
C GLY A 326 -3.63 -12.29 -5.81
N GLY A 327 -4.33 -12.99 -4.94
CA GLY A 327 -5.75 -12.82 -4.76
C GLY A 327 -6.29 -14.00 -3.97
N ALA A 328 -6.89 -13.72 -2.82
CA ALA A 328 -7.78 -14.70 -2.24
C ALA A 328 -8.97 -14.80 -3.18
N ILE A 329 -9.30 -16.01 -3.64
CA ILE A 329 -10.60 -16.27 -4.22
C ILE A 329 -11.58 -15.85 -3.14
N PHE A 330 -12.37 -14.80 -3.40
CA PHE A 330 -13.42 -14.40 -2.47
C PHE A 330 -14.43 -15.54 -2.46
N GLN A 331 -14.28 -16.46 -1.52
CA GLN A 331 -15.31 -17.41 -1.17
C GLN A 331 -16.19 -16.66 -0.18
N ALA A 332 -17.38 -16.28 -0.61
CA ALA A 332 -18.37 -15.76 0.31
C ALA A 332 -18.53 -16.80 1.43
N PRO A 333 -18.51 -16.39 2.72
CA PRO A 333 -18.79 -17.33 3.78
C PRO A 333 -20.17 -17.96 3.49
N PRO A 334 -20.33 -19.29 3.67
CA PRO A 334 -21.63 -19.90 3.50
C PRO A 334 -22.62 -19.18 4.40
N ALA A 335 -23.81 -18.90 3.88
CA ALA A 335 -24.84 -18.19 4.64
C ALA A 335 -25.13 -18.94 5.94
N SER A 336 -25.15 -18.24 7.07
CA SER A 336 -25.63 -18.80 8.35
C SER A 336 -27.08 -19.26 8.20
N THR A 337 -27.52 -20.26 8.97
CA THR A 337 -28.90 -20.78 8.93
C THR A 337 -29.94 -19.67 9.10
N ALA A 338 -29.73 -18.77 10.06
CA ALA A 338 -30.60 -17.60 10.28
C ALA A 338 -30.62 -16.62 9.09
N HIS A 339 -29.55 -16.57 8.29
CA HIS A 339 -29.55 -15.78 7.06
C HIS A 339 -30.25 -16.52 5.91
N GLN A 340 -30.21 -17.85 5.89
CA GLN A 340 -30.93 -18.65 4.90
C GLN A 340 -32.45 -18.54 5.10
N GLU A 341 -32.93 -18.59 6.36
CA GLU A 341 -34.35 -18.42 6.73
C GLU A 341 -34.96 -17.12 6.16
N LEU A 342 -34.19 -16.03 6.10
CA LEU A 342 -34.65 -14.75 5.54
C LEU A 342 -34.90 -14.81 4.01
N PHE A 343 -34.30 -15.76 3.30
CA PHE A 343 -34.41 -15.90 1.85
C PHE A 343 -35.19 -17.16 1.40
N GLU A 344 -35.72 -17.97 2.33
CA GLU A 344 -36.52 -19.15 2.00
C GLU A 344 -37.75 -18.82 1.12
N ASP A 345 -38.34 -17.63 1.33
CA ASP A 345 -39.52 -17.16 0.59
C ASP A 345 -39.20 -16.46 -0.74
N ILE A 346 -37.92 -16.29 -1.07
CA ILE A 346 -37.46 -15.55 -2.27
C ILE A 346 -36.96 -16.55 -3.30
N ALA A 347 -37.75 -16.79 -4.35
CA ALA A 347 -37.26 -17.57 -5.49
C ALA A 347 -36.08 -16.85 -6.16
N ILE A 348 -35.11 -17.63 -6.64
CA ILE A 348 -33.85 -17.17 -7.25
C ILE A 348 -34.07 -16.21 -8.45
N ASP A 349 -35.27 -16.22 -9.04
CA ASP A 349 -35.65 -15.39 -10.19
C ASP A 349 -36.41 -14.09 -9.82
N GLY A 350 -36.45 -13.70 -8.54
CA GLY A 350 -37.10 -12.46 -8.09
C GLY A 350 -38.65 -12.50 -8.09
N LYS A 351 -39.24 -13.70 -8.16
CA LYS A 351 -40.69 -13.90 -7.99
C LYS A 351 -40.96 -14.40 -6.56
N LEU A 352 -41.80 -13.68 -5.82
CA LEU A 352 -42.28 -14.13 -4.51
C LEU A 352 -43.03 -15.45 -4.68
N LEU A 353 -42.65 -16.48 -3.92
CA LEU A 353 -43.44 -17.70 -3.83
C LEU A 353 -44.78 -17.34 -3.17
N LYS A 354 -45.90 -17.59 -3.88
CA LYS A 354 -47.23 -17.44 -3.29
C LYS A 354 -47.35 -18.42 -2.13
N LYS A 355 -47.42 -17.88 -0.92
CA LYS A 355 -47.61 -18.63 0.32
C LYS A 355 -48.86 -19.53 0.17
N GLN A 356 -48.66 -20.85 0.11
CA GLN A 356 -49.77 -21.77 0.32
C GLN A 356 -50.15 -21.67 1.79
N SER A 357 -51.38 -21.25 2.06
CA SER A 357 -51.94 -21.16 3.39
C SER A 357 -52.08 -22.56 4.01
N SER A 358 -51.06 -23.02 4.72
CA SER A 358 -51.20 -24.16 5.62
C SER A 358 -52.03 -23.75 6.84
N LYS A 359 -53.18 -24.40 7.01
CA LYS A 359 -54.11 -24.25 8.13
C LYS A 359 -53.41 -24.42 9.49
N PRO A 360 -53.90 -23.76 10.56
CA PRO A 360 -53.34 -23.92 11.90
C PRO A 360 -53.67 -25.32 12.44
N THR A 361 -52.63 -26.11 12.70
CA THR A 361 -52.76 -27.38 13.42
C THR A 361 -53.12 -27.10 14.88
N GLN A 362 -54.26 -27.61 15.31
CA GLN A 362 -54.73 -27.58 16.69
C GLN A 362 -53.81 -28.42 17.58
N HIS A 363 -53.27 -27.82 18.65
CA HIS A 363 -52.62 -28.53 19.74
C HIS A 363 -53.66 -29.15 20.68
N PRO A 364 -53.60 -30.45 21.02
CA PRO A 364 -54.34 -31.00 22.12
C PRO A 364 -53.51 -30.97 23.42
N GLY A 365 -54.16 -30.52 24.50
CA GLY A 365 -54.03 -31.10 25.84
C GLY A 365 -52.74 -30.87 26.61
N GLY A 366 -52.76 -29.88 27.49
CA GLY A 366 -51.76 -29.73 28.55
C GLY A 366 -51.82 -30.84 29.59
N LYS A 367 -50.67 -31.12 30.22
CA LYS A 367 -50.56 -31.63 31.59
C LYS A 367 -49.34 -30.97 32.24
N GLY A 368 -49.55 -30.52 33.46
CA GLY A 368 -48.69 -29.60 34.20
C GLY A 368 -47.31 -30.15 34.51
N GLN A 369 -46.32 -29.26 34.42
CA GLN A 369 -45.12 -29.32 35.24
C GLN A 369 -45.03 -28.01 36.02
N LYS A 370 -45.23 -28.11 37.34
CA LYS A 370 -44.95 -27.06 38.31
C LYS A 370 -43.43 -26.94 38.45
N PHE A 371 -42.87 -25.77 38.22
CA PHE A 371 -41.53 -25.40 38.69
C PHE A 371 -41.66 -24.44 39.88
N PRO A 372 -40.86 -24.60 40.94
CA PRO A 372 -40.96 -23.82 42.16
C PRO A 372 -40.15 -22.51 42.09
N GLY A 373 -40.67 -21.48 42.76
CA GLY A 373 -39.90 -20.47 43.51
C GLY A 373 -39.00 -19.51 42.73
N GLN A 374 -39.55 -18.36 42.33
CA GLN A 374 -38.77 -17.12 42.18
C GLN A 374 -39.14 -16.17 43.31
N ASP A 375 -38.33 -16.14 44.37
CA ASP A 375 -38.31 -15.05 45.33
C ASP A 375 -37.33 -13.99 44.81
N ALA A 376 -37.86 -12.88 44.29
CA ALA A 376 -37.12 -11.66 44.03
C ALA A 376 -37.58 -10.61 45.07
N PRO A 377 -36.67 -10.00 45.85
CA PRO A 377 -37.05 -9.02 46.87
C PRO A 377 -37.46 -7.67 46.25
N PRO A 378 -38.37 -6.93 46.89
CA PRO A 378 -38.92 -5.68 46.39
C PRO A 378 -37.91 -4.52 46.47
N ARG A 379 -37.96 -3.66 45.46
CA ARG A 379 -37.27 -2.37 45.41
C ARG A 379 -37.85 -1.42 46.45
N GLU A 380 -37.03 -1.05 47.43
CA GLU A 380 -37.33 0.02 48.37
C GLU A 380 -37.42 1.38 47.68
N SER A 381 -38.49 2.07 48.02
CA SER A 381 -38.84 3.44 47.67
C SER A 381 -38.01 4.45 48.45
N THR A 382 -37.26 5.31 47.76
CA THR A 382 -36.67 6.53 48.33
C THR A 382 -37.71 7.67 48.41
N PRO A 383 -37.83 8.38 49.55
CA PRO A 383 -38.77 9.49 49.75
C PRO A 383 -38.27 10.84 49.16
N PRO A 384 -39.16 11.85 49.05
CA PRO A 384 -38.94 13.04 48.20
C PRO A 384 -38.25 14.23 48.88
N ALA A 385 -37.52 14.96 48.02
CA ALA A 385 -37.32 16.41 47.95
C ALA A 385 -37.36 17.27 49.24
N THR A 386 -36.18 17.74 49.65
CA THR A 386 -36.03 18.92 50.51
C THR A 386 -35.63 20.13 49.66
N LYS A 387 -36.39 21.21 49.84
CA LYS A 387 -36.21 22.54 49.24
C LYS A 387 -34.94 23.21 49.77
N LEU A 388 -34.20 23.88 48.90
CA LEU A 388 -33.26 24.94 49.26
C LEU A 388 -33.92 26.28 48.89
N SER A 389 -34.24 27.06 49.92
CA SER A 389 -34.59 28.47 49.84
C SER A 389 -33.33 29.32 50.00
N THR A 390 -33.24 30.36 49.16
CA THR A 390 -32.59 31.68 49.32
C THR A 390 -31.18 31.75 49.88
#